data_AF-A0A2D4JM60-F1
#
_entry.id   AF-A0A2D4JM60-F1
#
_cell.length_a   1.000
_cell.length_b   1.000
_cell.length_c   1.000
_cell.angle_alpha   90.00
_cell.angle_beta   90.00
_cell.angle_gamma   90.00
#
_symmetry.space_group_name_H-M   'P 1'
#
loop_
_entity.id
_entity.type
_entity.pdbx_description
1 polymer ?
#
loop_
_entity_poly.entity_id
_entity_poly.type
_entity_poly.pdbx_seq_one_letter_code
_entity_poly.pdbx_strand_id
1 'polypeptide(L)'
;SHIGGPTERILPPRVLHKGDDPYPWPMFSSYPLPACYLAEFPRKNHSRKDDDVSKLLSVLKNPNKQTGWLENVQRLFCEIMQKKPDVISGANLAELIEKIVLHLFEIPSEHYFSSKVYEADVNMEIKNLTAIQQVGIKMTIRKKHSMDF
;
A
#
# COMPACT_ATOMS: atom_id res chain seq x y z
N SER A 1 30.55 -7.50 8.91
CA SER A 1 30.39 -6.51 7.82
C SER A 1 29.29 -5.55 8.24
N HIS A 2 29.61 -4.27 8.44
CA HIS A 2 28.67 -3.30 8.98
C HIS A 2 27.92 -2.59 7.85
N ILE A 3 26.74 -3.08 7.50
CA ILE A 3 25.82 -2.41 6.57
C ILE A 3 25.02 -1.36 7.35
N GLY A 4 24.98 -0.11 6.88
CA GLY A 4 24.16 0.99 7.40
C GLY A 4 24.87 1.99 8.33
N GLY A 5 26.21 1.97 8.41
CA GLY A 5 26.98 2.87 9.27
C GLY A 5 26.99 4.35 8.81
N PRO A 6 27.44 5.29 9.66
CA PRO A 6 27.52 6.72 9.31
C PRO A 6 28.34 7.01 8.04
N THR A 7 29.35 6.18 7.76
CA THR A 7 30.17 6.22 6.55
C THR A 7 29.45 5.78 5.28
N GLU A 8 28.31 5.08 5.39
CA GLU A 8 27.48 4.65 4.25
C GLU A 8 26.29 5.59 4.00
N ARG A 9 26.04 6.55 4.90
CA ARG A 9 24.99 7.58 4.77
C ARG A 9 25.46 8.83 4.03
N ILE A 10 26.44 8.68 3.15
CA ILE A 10 26.88 9.77 2.28
C ILE A 10 25.99 9.71 1.04
N LEU A 11 25.13 10.72 0.88
CA LEU A 11 24.34 10.84 -0.34
C LEU A 11 25.29 11.03 -1.53
N PRO A 12 25.09 10.30 -2.64
CA PRO A 12 25.88 10.53 -3.84
C PRO A 12 25.68 11.97 -4.31
N PRO A 13 26.73 12.61 -4.87
CA PRO A 13 26.61 13.92 -5.47
C PRO A 13 25.43 13.98 -6.45
N ARG A 14 24.60 15.02 -6.34
CA ARG A 14 23.43 15.22 -7.21
C ARG A 14 23.79 15.73 -8.61
N VAL A 15 25.07 15.88 -8.90
CA VAL A 15 25.58 16.35 -10.19
C VAL A 15 25.97 15.12 -11.01
N LEU A 16 25.28 14.90 -12.12
CA LEU A 16 25.61 13.85 -13.07
C LEU A 16 26.98 14.19 -13.70
N HIS A 17 27.96 13.29 -13.57
CA HIS A 17 29.23 13.46 -14.27
C HIS A 17 28.97 13.41 -15.79
N LYS A 18 29.42 14.43 -16.52
CA LYS A 18 29.38 14.43 -17.98
C LYS A 18 30.53 13.57 -18.49
N GLY A 19 30.24 12.34 -18.88
CA GLY A 19 31.16 11.36 -19.47
C GLY A 19 30.39 10.15 -20.01
N ASP A 20 31.08 9.23 -20.68
CA ASP A 20 30.44 8.05 -21.31
C ASP A 20 29.83 7.06 -20.30
N ASP A 21 30.29 7.08 -19.05
CA ASP A 21 29.72 6.33 -17.92
C ASP A 21 29.37 7.29 -16.76
N PRO A 22 28.18 7.92 -16.80
CA PRO A 22 27.78 8.92 -15.82
C PRO A 22 27.39 8.32 -14.45
N TYR A 23 27.36 6.99 -14.32
CA TYR A 23 26.98 6.27 -13.10
C TYR A 23 28.09 5.28 -12.68
N PRO A 24 29.12 5.74 -11.95
CA PRO A 24 30.19 4.86 -11.45
C PRO A 24 29.72 3.85 -10.39
N TRP A 25 28.46 3.94 -9.98
CA TRP A 25 27.81 3.01 -9.06
C TRP A 25 27.00 1.99 -9.87
N PRO A 26 27.00 0.70 -9.50
CA PRO A 26 26.16 -0.28 -10.17
C PRO A 26 24.71 0.19 -10.13
N MET A 27 24.12 0.41 -11.32
CA MET A 27 22.70 0.72 -11.43
C MET A 27 21.91 -0.35 -10.69
N PHE A 28 20.92 0.08 -9.91
CA PHE A 28 20.16 -0.71 -8.93
C PHE A 28 19.41 -1.93 -9.49
N SER A 29 19.61 -2.27 -10.76
CA SER A 29 19.07 -3.45 -11.42
C SER A 29 20.20 -4.26 -12.06
N SER A 30 20.79 -5.17 -11.29
CA SER A 30 21.55 -6.28 -11.85
C SER A 30 20.58 -7.41 -12.20
N TYR A 31 20.61 -7.89 -13.44
CA TYR A 31 19.91 -9.10 -13.85
C TYR A 31 20.92 -10.26 -13.95
N PRO A 32 20.68 -11.42 -13.33
CA PRO A 32 19.51 -11.73 -12.50
C PRO A 32 19.53 -11.00 -11.15
N LEU A 33 18.34 -10.78 -10.60
CA LEU A 33 18.16 -10.11 -9.31
C LEU A 33 18.91 -10.89 -8.22
N PRO A 34 19.72 -10.25 -7.34
CA PRO A 34 20.39 -10.95 -6.26
C PRO A 34 19.39 -11.66 -5.34
N ALA A 35 19.73 -12.87 -4.89
CA ALA A 35 18.84 -13.73 -4.12
C ALA A 35 18.32 -13.07 -2.83
N CYS A 36 19.07 -12.15 -2.23
CA CYS A 36 18.63 -11.40 -1.04
C CYS A 36 17.43 -10.46 -1.29
N TYR A 37 17.16 -10.07 -2.54
CA TYR A 37 15.95 -9.33 -2.93
C TYR A 37 14.80 -10.25 -3.36
N LEU A 38 15.10 -11.52 -3.65
CA LEU A 38 14.10 -12.54 -3.86
C LEU A 38 13.64 -13.01 -2.49
N ALA A 39 12.61 -12.37 -1.95
CA ALA A 39 11.98 -12.86 -0.74
C ALA A 39 11.50 -14.29 -0.99
N GLU A 40 12.21 -15.28 -0.45
CA GLU A 40 11.76 -16.66 -0.39
C GLU A 40 10.59 -16.71 0.60
N PHE A 41 9.40 -16.39 0.12
CA PHE A 41 8.20 -16.61 0.90
C PHE A 41 8.03 -18.13 1.00
N PRO A 42 8.02 -18.70 2.22
CA PRO A 42 7.61 -20.09 2.38
C PRO A 42 6.25 -20.22 1.72
N ARG A 43 6.15 -21.05 0.67
CA ARG A 43 4.86 -21.36 0.06
C ARG A 43 4.05 -22.06 1.13
N LYS A 44 3.20 -21.30 1.82
CA LYS A 44 2.34 -21.84 2.86
C LYS A 44 1.42 -22.86 2.22
N ASN A 45 1.34 -24.02 2.85
CA ASN A 45 0.33 -25.02 2.54
C ASN A 45 -1.04 -24.35 2.66
N HIS A 46 -1.71 -24.20 1.53
CA HIS A 46 -3.09 -23.77 1.49
C HIS A 46 -3.97 -24.74 2.29
N SER A 47 -5.10 -24.21 2.76
CA SER A 47 -6.38 -24.93 2.90
C SER A 47 -6.89 -25.31 4.30
N ARG A 48 -6.66 -24.50 5.33
CA ARG A 48 -7.65 -24.43 6.41
C ARG A 48 -8.34 -23.07 6.39
N LYS A 49 -9.65 -23.07 6.13
CA LYS A 49 -10.51 -21.93 6.46
C LYS A 49 -10.28 -21.64 7.92
N ASP A 50 -9.73 -20.48 8.21
CA ASP A 50 -9.54 -20.02 9.56
C ASP A 50 -10.81 -19.30 10.01
N ASP A 51 -11.34 -19.70 11.16
CA ASP A 51 -12.63 -19.20 11.67
C ASP A 51 -12.55 -17.71 12.00
N ASP A 52 -11.41 -17.23 12.52
CA ASP A 52 -11.24 -15.81 12.87
C ASP A 52 -11.10 -14.95 11.61
N VAL A 53 -10.39 -15.45 10.59
CA VAL A 53 -10.35 -14.80 9.28
C VAL A 53 -11.75 -14.77 8.65
N SER A 54 -12.50 -15.87 8.74
CA SER A 54 -13.86 -15.95 8.21
C SER A 54 -14.81 -14.97 8.91
N LYS A 55 -14.64 -14.81 10.23
CA LYS A 55 -15.36 -13.82 11.03
C LYS A 55 -15.01 -12.38 10.61
N LEU A 56 -13.71 -12.08 10.42
CA LEU A 56 -13.26 -10.78 9.93
C LEU A 56 -13.89 -10.46 8.57
N LEU A 57 -13.81 -11.36 7.60
CA LEU A 57 -14.40 -11.19 6.26
C LEU A 57 -15.92 -11.01 6.32
N SER A 58 -16.60 -11.66 7.27
CA SER A 58 -18.05 -11.50 7.46
C SER A 58 -18.41 -10.10 7.96
N VAL A 59 -17.61 -9.53 8.87
CA VAL A 59 -17.76 -8.15 9.35
C VAL A 59 -17.51 -7.16 8.21
N LEU A 60 -16.53 -7.43 7.35
CA LEU A 60 -16.21 -6.55 6.20
C LEU A 60 -17.34 -6.41 5.18
N LYS A 61 -18.21 -7.41 5.04
CA LYS A 61 -19.32 -7.39 4.07
C LYS A 61 -20.46 -6.44 4.44
N ASN A 62 -20.56 -5.99 5.69
CA ASN A 62 -21.72 -5.22 6.18
C ASN A 62 -21.31 -4.03 7.08
N PRO A 63 -20.61 -3.01 6.54
CA PRO A 63 -20.20 -1.82 7.32
C PRO A 63 -21.39 -1.04 7.89
N ASN A 64 -22.48 -0.92 7.13
CA ASN A 64 -23.62 -0.04 7.48
C ASN A 64 -24.52 -0.57 8.62
N LYS A 65 -24.25 -1.77 9.15
CA LYS A 65 -25.10 -2.41 10.17
C LYS A 65 -24.55 -2.29 11.59
N GLN A 66 -23.33 -1.75 11.77
CA GLN A 66 -22.65 -1.76 13.05
C GLN A 66 -22.08 -0.37 13.38
N THR A 67 -22.56 0.23 14.47
CA THR A 67 -21.88 1.35 15.11
C THR A 67 -20.52 0.90 15.61
N GLY A 68 -19.46 1.68 15.35
CA GLY A 68 -18.10 1.31 15.71
C GLY A 68 -17.49 0.18 14.85
N TRP A 69 -17.94 0.07 13.60
CA TRP A 69 -17.49 -0.97 12.68
C TRP A 69 -15.98 -0.95 12.45
N LEU A 70 -15.38 0.24 12.30
CA LEU A 70 -13.96 0.40 12.02
C LEU A 70 -13.10 -0.08 13.20
N GLU A 71 -13.49 0.27 14.42
CA GLU A 71 -12.84 -0.17 15.66
C GLU A 71 -12.95 -1.68 15.83
N ASN A 72 -14.11 -2.27 15.48
CA ASN A 72 -14.32 -3.71 15.52
C ASN A 72 -13.42 -4.44 14.51
N VAL A 73 -13.33 -3.94 13.27
CA VAL A 73 -12.45 -4.48 12.22
C VAL A 73 -10.99 -4.38 12.65
N GLN A 74 -10.56 -3.23 13.17
CA GLN A 74 -9.19 -3.02 13.65
C GLN A 74 -8.84 -3.99 14.78
N ARG A 75 -9.71 -4.12 15.78
CA ARG A 75 -9.52 -5.04 16.91
C ARG A 75 -9.38 -6.49 16.43
N LEU A 76 -10.28 -6.97 15.56
CA LEU A 76 -10.23 -8.33 15.03
C LEU A 76 -8.95 -8.57 14.20
N PHE A 77 -8.57 -7.62 13.37
CA PHE A 77 -7.33 -7.72 12.59
C PHE A 77 -6.09 -7.82 13.50
N CYS A 78 -6.00 -6.95 14.51
CA CYS A 78 -4.90 -6.98 15.47
C CYS A 78 -4.86 -8.29 16.26
N GLU A 79 -6.00 -8.80 16.72
CA GLU A 79 -6.09 -10.09 17.42
C GLU A 79 -5.56 -11.26 16.56
N ILE A 80 -5.90 -11.30 15.27
CA ILE A 80 -5.42 -12.33 14.34
C ILE A 80 -3.92 -12.18 14.11
N MET A 81 -3.44 -10.96 13.84
CA MET A 81 -2.01 -10.70 13.62
C MET A 81 -1.14 -11.02 14.83
N GLN A 82 -1.66 -10.89 16.05
CA GLN A 82 -0.96 -11.25 17.28
C GLN A 82 -0.90 -12.77 17.50
N LYS A 83 -2.01 -13.48 17.26
CA LYS A 83 -2.12 -14.92 17.55
C LYS A 83 -1.57 -15.81 16.44
N LYS A 84 -1.84 -15.42 15.19
CA LYS A 84 -1.63 -16.24 13.99
C LYS A 84 -1.46 -15.33 12.76
N PRO A 85 -0.36 -14.55 12.68
CA PRO A 85 -0.11 -13.67 11.52
C PRO A 85 -0.02 -14.43 10.20
N ASP A 86 0.20 -15.75 10.27
CA ASP A 86 0.42 -16.59 9.13
C ASP A 86 -0.85 -17.00 8.38
N VAL A 87 -2.03 -16.89 8.99
CA VAL A 87 -3.31 -17.29 8.34
C VAL A 87 -3.90 -16.20 7.44
N ILE A 88 -3.46 -14.95 7.57
CA ILE A 88 -3.92 -13.86 6.72
C ILE A 88 -3.20 -13.94 5.37
N SER A 89 -3.98 -14.08 4.30
CA SER A 89 -3.48 -14.06 2.93
C SER A 89 -3.40 -12.63 2.38
N GLY A 90 -2.61 -12.45 1.31
CA GLY A 90 -2.58 -11.18 0.58
C GLY A 90 -3.95 -10.78 0.00
N ALA A 91 -4.78 -11.75 -0.39
CA ALA A 91 -6.14 -11.49 -0.85
C ALA A 91 -7.03 -10.93 0.27
N ASN A 92 -6.92 -11.48 1.48
CA ASN A 92 -7.65 -10.98 2.65
C ASN A 92 -7.24 -9.54 2.99
N LEU A 93 -5.93 -9.22 2.89
CA LEU A 93 -5.41 -7.87 3.12
C LEU A 93 -5.91 -6.89 2.06
N ALA A 94 -5.90 -7.28 0.78
CA ALA A 94 -6.40 -6.44 -0.29
C ALA A 94 -7.89 -6.09 -0.10
N GLU A 95 -8.72 -7.07 0.27
CA GLU A 95 -10.14 -6.85 0.56
C GLU A 95 -10.35 -5.94 1.78
N LEU A 96 -9.59 -6.15 2.86
CA LEU A 96 -9.62 -5.31 4.07
C LEU A 96 -9.34 -3.84 3.73
N ILE A 97 -8.26 -3.60 2.98
CA ILE A 97 -7.85 -2.24 2.60
C ILE A 97 -8.92 -1.59 1.72
N GLU A 98 -9.43 -2.30 0.72
CA GLU A 98 -10.45 -1.76 -0.19
C GLU A 98 -11.71 -1.34 0.58
N LYS A 99 -12.17 -2.18 1.53
CA LYS A 99 -13.38 -1.89 2.33
C LYS A 99 -13.19 -0.72 3.29
N ILE A 100 -12.03 -0.61 3.94
CA ILE A 100 -11.74 0.52 4.81
C ILE A 100 -11.65 1.82 4.01
N VAL A 101 -10.97 1.81 2.86
CA VAL A 101 -10.85 2.99 2.00
C VAL A 101 -12.22 3.43 1.49
N LEU A 102 -13.07 2.50 1.06
CA LEU A 102 -14.46 2.78 0.68
C LEU A 102 -15.23 3.44 1.84
N HIS A 103 -15.16 2.88 3.04
CA HIS A 103 -15.86 3.42 4.21
C HIS A 103 -15.41 4.84 4.56
N LEU A 104 -14.10 5.09 4.56
CA LEU A 104 -13.55 6.43 4.81
C LEU A 104 -13.94 7.42 3.72
N PHE A 105 -14.13 6.97 2.47
CA PHE A 105 -14.57 7.82 1.36
C PHE A 105 -16.06 8.15 1.42
N GLU A 106 -16.89 7.29 1.98
CA GLU A 106 -18.34 7.51 2.14
C GLU A 106 -18.66 8.43 3.32
N ILE A 107 -17.74 8.64 4.28
CA ILE A 107 -17.94 9.43 5.49
C ILE A 107 -17.06 10.71 5.45
N PRO A 108 -17.60 11.87 5.01
CA PRO A 108 -16.86 13.14 4.94
C PRO A 108 -16.17 13.56 6.23
N SER A 109 -16.76 13.23 7.39
CA SER A 109 -16.22 13.57 8.72
C SER A 109 -15.01 12.73 9.14
N GLU A 110 -14.74 11.61 8.48
CA GLU A 110 -13.59 10.72 8.76
C GLU A 110 -12.48 10.81 7.69
N HIS A 111 -12.60 11.73 6.74
CA HIS A 111 -11.57 11.95 5.74
C HIS A 111 -10.32 12.56 6.37
N TYR A 112 -9.21 11.80 6.37
CA TYR A 112 -7.88 12.33 6.69
C TYR A 112 -7.38 13.34 5.63
N PHE A 113 -8.00 13.38 4.46
CA PHE A 113 -7.59 14.23 3.35
C PHE A 113 -8.77 15.04 2.81
N SER A 114 -8.64 16.37 2.82
CA SER A 114 -9.61 17.28 2.20
C SER A 114 -9.85 16.91 0.72
N SER A 115 -11.09 16.55 0.39
CA SER A 115 -11.53 16.31 -0.98
C SER A 115 -11.70 17.64 -1.70
N LYS A 116 -10.61 18.18 -2.28
CA LYS A 116 -10.76 19.22 -3.32
C LYS A 116 -11.21 18.52 -4.60
N VAL A 117 -12.38 18.90 -5.09
CA VAL A 117 -12.90 18.49 -6.40
C VAL A 117 -11.98 19.12 -7.44
N TYR A 118 -11.37 18.29 -8.28
CA TYR A 118 -10.67 18.75 -9.47
C TYR A 118 -11.53 18.36 -10.66
N GLU A 119 -11.92 19.36 -11.46
CA GLU A 119 -12.59 19.17 -12.74
C GLU A 119 -11.70 18.27 -13.61
N ALA A 120 -12.20 17.07 -13.94
CA ALA A 120 -11.47 16.14 -14.79
C ALA A 120 -11.54 16.61 -16.24
N ASP A 121 -10.41 16.57 -16.93
CA ASP A 121 -10.33 16.88 -18.35
C ASP A 121 -11.15 15.84 -19.17
N VAL A 122 -11.91 16.32 -20.15
CA VAL A 122 -13.12 15.68 -20.72
C VAL A 122 -12.84 14.39 -21.52
N ASN A 123 -11.59 13.96 -21.65
CA ASN A 123 -11.19 12.93 -22.63
C ASN A 123 -10.50 11.67 -22.06
N MET A 124 -10.73 11.34 -20.79
CA MET A 124 -10.17 10.11 -20.20
C MET A 124 -11.22 9.00 -20.19
N GLU A 125 -10.97 7.88 -20.89
CA GLU A 125 -11.77 6.66 -20.73
C GLU A 125 -11.75 6.24 -19.26
N ILE A 126 -12.89 6.38 -18.58
CA ILE A 126 -13.06 5.99 -17.19
C ILE A 126 -13.10 4.47 -17.13
N LYS A 127 -11.94 3.85 -16.99
CA LYS A 127 -11.88 2.47 -16.47
C LYS A 127 -12.46 2.48 -15.06
N ASN A 128 -13.29 1.49 -14.73
CA ASN A 128 -13.82 1.33 -13.38
C ASN A 128 -12.68 1.06 -12.40
N LEU A 129 -12.25 2.10 -11.69
CA LEU A 129 -11.19 2.02 -10.70
C LEU A 129 -11.77 1.70 -9.33
N THR A 130 -11.05 0.86 -8.59
CA THR A 130 -11.27 0.63 -7.15
C THR A 130 -11.07 1.93 -6.35
N ALA A 131 -11.63 2.00 -5.14
CA ALA A 131 -11.53 3.20 -4.32
C ALA A 131 -10.08 3.52 -3.96
N ILE A 132 -9.26 2.49 -3.71
CA ILE A 132 -7.82 2.67 -3.46
C ILE A 132 -7.09 3.29 -4.65
N GLN A 133 -7.43 2.87 -5.88
CA GLN A 133 -6.84 3.42 -7.10
C GLN A 133 -7.22 4.90 -7.26
N GLN A 134 -8.48 5.26 -7.03
CA GLN A 134 -8.92 6.65 -7.10
C GLN A 134 -8.21 7.53 -6.07
N VAL A 135 -8.05 7.06 -4.83
CA VAL A 135 -7.30 7.77 -3.79
C VAL A 135 -5.82 7.91 -4.17
N GLY A 136 -5.19 6.84 -4.67
CA GLY A 136 -3.80 6.86 -5.13
C GLY A 136 -3.53 7.89 -6.23
N ILE A 137 -4.45 7.99 -7.20
CA ILE A 137 -4.38 9.01 -8.26
C ILE A 137 -4.49 10.41 -7.66
N LYS A 138 -5.51 10.66 -6.82
CA LYS A 138 -5.70 11.96 -6.16
C LYS A 138 -4.47 12.38 -5.34
N MET A 139 -3.81 11.45 -4.65
CA MET A 139 -2.58 11.74 -3.90
C MET A 139 -1.39 12.04 -4.82
N THR A 140 -1.26 11.34 -5.95
CA THR A 140 -0.16 11.55 -6.91
C THR A 140 -0.25 12.91 -7.60
N ILE A 141 -1.46 13.35 -7.96
CA ILE A 141 -1.71 14.68 -8.55
C ILE A 141 -1.26 15.80 -7.60
N ARG A 142 -1.46 15.66 -6.28
CA ARG A 142 -1.02 16.64 -5.28
C ARG A 142 0.51 16.81 -5.22
N LYS A 143 1.28 15.73 -5.39
CA LYS A 143 2.74 15.82 -5.38
C LYS A 143 3.29 16.46 -6.65
N LYS A 144 2.66 16.24 -7.81
CA LYS A 144 3.10 16.83 -9.08
C LYS A 144 3.03 18.35 -9.02
N HIS A 145 1.92 18.92 -8.55
CA HIS A 145 1.79 20.38 -8.40
C HIS A 145 2.64 21.01 -7.29
N SER A 146 3.13 20.24 -6.32
CA SER A 146 4.06 20.75 -5.31
C SER A 146 5.52 20.74 -5.77
N MET A 147 5.81 20.16 -6.94
CA MET A 147 7.14 20.10 -7.57
C MET A 147 7.25 21.04 -8.78
N ASP A 148 6.19 21.77 -9.11
CA ASP A 148 6.24 22.87 -10.07
C ASP A 148 6.81 24.11 -9.33
N PHE A 149 8.15 24.17 -9.20
CA PHE A 149 8.93 25.37 -8.88
C PHE A 149 9.72 25.80 -10.12
#